data_AF-A0A2W4P916-F1
#
_entry.id   AF-A0A2W4P916-F1
#
_cell.length_a   1.000
_cell.length_b   1.000
_cell.length_c   1.000
_cell.angle_alpha   90.00
_cell.angle_beta   90.00
_cell.angle_gamma   90.00
#
_symmetry.space_group_name_H-M   'P 1'
#
loop_
_entity.id
_entity.type
_entity.pdbx_description
1 polymer ?
#
loop_
_entity_poly.entity_id
_entity_poly.type
_entity_poly.pdbx_seq_one_letter_code
_entity_poly.pdbx_strand_id
1 'polypeptide(L)'
;MKYLRSFSVWIGFGLLAALGCKPRVDPLSPEAQQSPAGKPCPPSEGMISDGENSPNQTNVIKGRGGYWYTFVDKAGSSVTPMPGAQGGTFSMTAGGANGTKYAARMTGQIGGGDIVYAGMGMNFVDPKGQYDASAYGGIAFWGKKGPNSTGAVRLKVPDVATDPDGGMCSECFNDFGMDLTFTDQWQYFTIPFDSMKQLPGWGNPRTAGIDKSKLYSIQFQVNEKGAPFDIWVDEIQFTGCQ
;
A
#
# COMPACT_ATOMS: atom_id res chain seq x y z
N MET A 1 -17.60 25.41 71.51
CA MET A 1 -16.87 26.08 70.41
C MET A 1 -15.87 25.09 69.84
N LYS A 2 -16.02 24.68 68.56
CA LYS A 2 -14.93 24.25 67.62
C LYS A 2 -14.03 23.06 68.05
N TYR A 3 -13.85 21.94 67.36
CA TYR A 3 -13.94 21.56 65.93
C TYR A 3 -14.01 20.02 65.83
N LEU A 4 -14.82 19.50 64.88
CA LEU A 4 -14.68 18.15 64.34
C LEU A 4 -13.35 18.04 63.58
N ARG A 5 -12.60 16.93 63.76
CA ARG A 5 -11.46 16.57 62.91
C ARG A 5 -11.93 15.65 61.79
N SER A 6 -11.88 16.17 60.58
CA SER A 6 -12.07 15.47 59.31
C SER A 6 -10.88 14.52 59.06
N PHE A 7 -11.16 13.24 58.78
CA PHE A 7 -10.16 12.30 58.23
C PHE A 7 -10.23 12.37 56.70
N SER A 8 -9.18 12.90 56.08
CA SER A 8 -9.05 12.93 54.62
C SER A 8 -8.48 11.61 54.11
N VAL A 9 -9.23 11.01 53.19
CA VAL A 9 -8.87 9.85 52.37
C VAL A 9 -7.79 10.26 51.36
N TRP A 10 -6.72 9.47 51.26
CA TRP A 10 -5.80 9.49 50.11
C TRP A 10 -5.90 8.12 49.41
N ILE A 11 -6.75 8.03 48.38
CA ILE A 11 -6.70 6.95 47.41
C ILE A 11 -5.74 7.41 46.32
N GLY A 12 -4.54 6.85 46.31
CA GLY A 12 -3.61 7.01 45.20
C GLY A 12 -4.20 6.32 43.96
N PHE A 13 -4.68 7.10 43.00
CA PHE A 13 -4.92 6.61 41.64
C PHE A 13 -3.56 6.38 40.99
N GLY A 14 -3.09 5.12 41.04
CA GLY A 14 -2.02 4.67 40.16
C GLY A 14 -2.53 4.68 38.72
N LEU A 15 -2.07 5.64 37.92
CA LEU A 15 -2.17 5.53 36.47
C LEU A 15 -1.35 4.33 36.02
N LEU A 16 -2.02 3.19 35.77
CA LEU A 16 -1.49 2.20 34.85
C LEU A 16 -1.51 2.84 33.45
N ALA A 17 -0.33 3.24 32.99
CA ALA A 17 -0.12 3.51 31.57
C ALA A 17 -0.33 2.20 30.81
N ALA A 18 -1.50 2.04 30.20
CA ALA A 18 -1.71 1.00 29.21
C ALA A 18 -0.73 1.28 28.06
N LEU A 19 0.29 0.43 27.92
CA LEU A 19 1.07 0.28 26.70
C LEU A 19 0.10 -0.19 25.62
N GLY A 20 -0.63 0.76 25.03
CA GLY A 20 -1.68 0.48 24.06
C GLY A 20 -1.05 -0.07 22.79
N CYS A 21 -1.19 -1.38 22.58
CA CYS A 21 -1.11 -1.92 21.23
C CYS A 21 -2.09 -1.13 20.36
N LYS A 22 -1.57 -0.37 19.38
CA LYS A 22 -2.45 0.26 18.38
C LYS A 22 -3.34 -0.85 17.80
N PRO A 23 -4.67 -0.70 17.83
CA PRO A 23 -5.56 -1.71 17.29
C PRO A 23 -5.23 -1.92 15.81
N ARG A 24 -5.32 -3.17 15.36
CA ARG A 24 -5.13 -3.54 13.95
C ARG A 24 -6.19 -2.81 13.12
N VAL A 25 -5.75 -2.11 12.08
CA VAL A 25 -6.66 -1.44 11.13
C VAL A 25 -7.29 -2.49 10.21
N ASP A 26 -8.61 -2.49 10.13
CA ASP A 26 -9.36 -3.17 9.06
C ASP A 26 -9.50 -2.19 7.88
N PRO A 27 -8.83 -2.43 6.74
CA PRO A 27 -8.82 -1.49 5.62
C PRO A 27 -10.16 -1.36 4.88
N LEU A 28 -11.12 -2.25 5.14
CA LEU A 28 -12.46 -2.21 4.56
C LEU A 28 -13.49 -1.53 5.48
N SER A 29 -13.09 -1.22 6.70
CA SER A 29 -13.99 -0.71 7.73
C SER A 29 -14.43 0.74 7.47
N PRO A 30 -15.66 1.11 7.84
CA PRO A 30 -16.09 2.50 7.88
C PRO A 30 -15.18 3.37 8.75
N GLU A 31 -14.62 2.81 9.83
CA GLU A 31 -13.68 3.49 10.73
C GLU A 31 -12.41 3.92 9.99
N ALA A 32 -11.83 3.05 9.15
CA ALA A 32 -10.69 3.39 8.32
C ALA A 32 -11.05 4.51 7.33
N GLN A 33 -12.15 4.35 6.59
CA GLN A 33 -12.61 5.29 5.56
C GLN A 33 -12.98 6.68 6.12
N GLN A 34 -13.53 6.75 7.34
CA GLN A 34 -13.98 8.01 7.95
C GLN A 34 -12.93 8.66 8.84
N SER A 35 -11.83 7.97 9.14
CA SER A 35 -10.72 8.51 9.92
C SER A 35 -10.10 9.74 9.23
N PRO A 36 -9.48 10.68 10.00
CA PRO A 36 -8.77 11.81 9.40
C PRO A 36 -7.71 11.41 8.37
N ALA A 37 -7.04 10.26 8.57
CA ALA A 37 -6.03 9.75 7.65
C ALA A 37 -6.63 9.04 6.41
N GLY A 38 -7.86 8.56 6.51
CA GLY A 38 -8.50 7.71 5.49
C GLY A 38 -9.51 8.41 4.58
N LYS A 39 -9.95 9.63 4.92
CA LYS A 39 -10.83 10.40 4.04
C LYS A 39 -10.17 10.67 2.68
N PRO A 40 -10.86 10.42 1.56
CA PRO A 40 -10.28 10.64 0.24
C PRO A 40 -9.97 12.13 0.01
N CYS A 41 -8.79 12.40 -0.54
CA CYS A 41 -8.44 13.72 -1.02
C CYS A 41 -9.24 14.09 -2.27
N PRO A 42 -9.43 15.38 -2.60
CA PRO A 42 -9.99 15.78 -3.88
C PRO A 42 -9.19 15.16 -5.04
N PRO A 43 -9.82 14.64 -6.12
CA PRO A 43 -9.09 14.01 -7.23
C PRO A 43 -8.02 14.91 -7.86
N SER A 44 -8.27 16.23 -7.93
CA SER A 44 -7.30 17.24 -8.40
C SER A 44 -6.02 17.35 -7.56
N GLU A 45 -5.99 16.72 -6.39
CA GLU A 45 -4.86 16.74 -5.47
C GLU A 45 -4.33 15.34 -5.17
N GLY A 46 -5.24 14.40 -4.87
CA GLY A 46 -4.90 13.08 -4.36
C GLY A 46 -4.92 11.96 -5.39
N MET A 47 -5.54 12.13 -6.57
CA MET A 47 -5.56 11.04 -7.55
C MET A 47 -4.13 10.72 -8.00
N ILE A 48 -3.78 9.44 -7.93
CA ILE A 48 -2.48 8.93 -8.36
C ILE A 48 -2.67 8.22 -9.69
N SER A 49 -3.63 7.30 -9.80
CA SER A 49 -3.90 6.58 -11.04
C SER A 49 -5.38 6.18 -11.14
N ASP A 50 -6.06 6.73 -12.15
CA ASP A 50 -7.43 6.35 -12.56
C ASP A 50 -7.47 5.40 -13.75
N GLY A 51 -6.34 5.19 -14.44
CA GLY A 51 -6.26 4.29 -15.60
C GLY A 51 -6.96 4.79 -16.87
N GLU A 52 -7.53 6.00 -16.86
CA GLU A 52 -8.37 6.52 -17.95
C GLU A 52 -7.60 7.40 -18.94
N ASN A 53 -6.51 8.02 -18.48
CA ASN A 53 -5.83 9.07 -19.25
C ASN A 53 -4.64 8.57 -20.08
N SER A 54 -4.08 7.40 -19.74
CA SER A 54 -2.89 6.84 -20.38
C SER A 54 -2.87 5.32 -20.21
N PRO A 55 -2.35 4.56 -21.18
CA PRO A 55 -2.25 3.10 -21.05
C PRO A 55 -1.37 2.67 -19.87
N ASN A 56 -0.42 3.49 -19.42
CA ASN A 56 0.47 3.12 -18.32
C ASN A 56 1.07 4.29 -17.53
N GLN A 57 0.80 5.55 -17.90
CA GLN A 57 1.24 6.70 -17.10
C GLN A 57 0.21 6.98 -15.99
N THR A 58 0.73 7.27 -14.79
CA THR A 58 -0.06 7.79 -13.66
C THR A 58 -0.50 9.24 -13.92
N ASN A 59 -1.49 9.73 -13.17
CA ASN A 59 -1.98 11.10 -13.30
C ASN A 59 -0.87 12.11 -12.95
N VAL A 60 -0.67 13.11 -13.83
CA VAL A 60 0.32 14.19 -13.63
C VAL A 60 -0.25 15.25 -12.70
N ILE A 61 -0.14 15.03 -11.39
CA ILE A 61 -0.75 15.85 -10.35
C ILE A 61 0.27 16.13 -9.24
N LYS A 62 0.37 17.39 -8.79
CA LYS A 62 1.22 17.82 -7.66
C LYS A 62 2.66 17.25 -7.73
N GLY A 63 3.27 17.31 -8.91
CA GLY A 63 4.64 16.83 -9.15
C GLY A 63 4.79 15.33 -9.37
N ARG A 64 3.70 14.57 -9.37
CA ARG A 64 3.66 13.15 -9.78
C ARG A 64 3.54 13.00 -11.29
N GLY A 65 3.77 11.79 -11.78
CA GLY A 65 3.61 11.42 -13.19
C GLY A 65 4.50 10.24 -13.62
N GLY A 66 4.66 9.24 -12.76
CA GLY A 66 5.41 8.02 -13.06
C GLY A 66 4.64 7.02 -13.92
N TYR A 67 5.19 5.82 -14.06
CA TYR A 67 4.63 4.75 -14.91
C TYR A 67 4.34 3.48 -14.13
N TRP A 68 3.31 2.77 -14.60
CA TRP A 68 3.00 1.41 -14.21
C TRP A 68 3.96 0.40 -14.81
N TYR A 69 4.25 -0.64 -14.04
CA TYR A 69 5.12 -1.75 -14.42
C TYR A 69 4.66 -3.05 -13.75
N THR A 70 5.08 -4.18 -14.32
CA THR A 70 5.07 -5.47 -13.63
C THR A 70 6.48 -5.90 -13.27
N PHE A 71 6.59 -6.78 -12.28
CA PHE A 71 7.82 -7.40 -11.84
C PHE A 71 7.54 -8.85 -11.45
N VAL A 72 8.56 -9.69 -11.56
CA VAL A 72 8.47 -11.12 -11.27
C VAL A 72 9.82 -11.63 -10.82
N ASP A 73 9.82 -12.63 -9.95
CA ASP A 73 11.03 -13.33 -9.57
C ASP A 73 11.73 -14.02 -10.77
N LYS A 74 12.95 -14.50 -10.52
CA LYS A 74 13.70 -15.36 -11.44
C LYS A 74 13.62 -16.85 -11.04
N ALA A 75 12.67 -17.20 -10.18
CA ALA A 75 12.48 -18.49 -9.54
C ALA A 75 11.25 -19.26 -10.07
N GLY A 76 10.81 -18.93 -11.29
CA GLY A 76 9.82 -19.68 -12.05
C GLY A 76 8.40 -19.14 -11.98
N SER A 77 8.16 -17.97 -11.38
CA SER A 77 6.88 -17.28 -11.53
C SER A 77 6.72 -16.65 -12.91
N SER A 78 5.47 -16.40 -13.31
CA SER A 78 5.11 -15.68 -14.53
C SER A 78 4.17 -14.52 -14.22
N VAL A 79 4.22 -13.46 -15.05
CA VAL A 79 3.30 -12.31 -14.94
C VAL A 79 3.00 -11.73 -16.32
N THR A 80 1.74 -11.34 -16.51
CA THR A 80 1.22 -10.56 -17.62
C THR A 80 0.55 -9.31 -17.07
N PRO A 81 0.79 -8.10 -17.60
CA PRO A 81 1.69 -7.77 -18.71
C PRO A 81 3.15 -8.14 -18.45
N MET A 82 3.91 -8.38 -19.52
CA MET A 82 5.34 -8.73 -19.41
C MET A 82 6.12 -7.57 -18.77
N PRO A 83 7.04 -7.82 -17.82
CA PRO A 83 7.86 -6.79 -17.20
C PRO A 83 8.69 -5.99 -18.20
N GLY A 84 8.88 -4.70 -17.92
CA GLY A 84 9.73 -3.82 -18.74
C GLY A 84 11.17 -4.31 -18.86
N ALA A 85 11.72 -4.89 -17.79
CA ALA A 85 13.04 -5.52 -17.80
C ALA A 85 13.16 -6.73 -18.75
N GLN A 86 12.03 -7.27 -19.22
CA GLN A 86 11.94 -8.35 -20.20
C GLN A 86 11.49 -7.84 -21.59
N GLY A 87 11.45 -6.52 -21.79
CA GLY A 87 11.03 -5.89 -23.06
C GLY A 87 9.52 -5.67 -23.18
N GLY A 88 8.75 -5.93 -22.12
CA GLY A 88 7.31 -5.67 -22.11
C GLY A 88 6.95 -4.22 -21.82
N THR A 89 5.66 -3.92 -21.88
CA THR A 89 5.10 -2.62 -21.48
C THR A 89 3.78 -2.88 -20.78
N PHE A 90 3.59 -2.27 -19.61
CA PHE A 90 2.31 -2.34 -18.91
C PHE A 90 1.22 -1.67 -19.76
N SER A 91 0.00 -2.18 -19.71
CA SER A 91 -1.16 -1.49 -20.25
C SER A 91 -2.35 -1.73 -19.34
N MET A 92 -3.16 -0.70 -19.12
CA MET A 92 -4.46 -0.82 -18.47
C MET A 92 -5.35 -1.80 -19.22
N THR A 93 -6.25 -2.45 -18.49
CA THR A 93 -7.20 -3.46 -19.00
C THR A 93 -8.62 -2.99 -18.81
N ALA A 94 -9.50 -3.21 -19.79
CA ALA A 94 -10.92 -2.88 -19.67
C ALA A 94 -11.61 -3.67 -18.54
N GLY A 95 -12.56 -3.03 -17.84
CA GLY A 95 -13.28 -3.62 -16.71
C GLY A 95 -13.03 -2.88 -15.39
N GLY A 96 -12.95 -1.55 -15.46
CA GLY A 96 -12.69 -0.65 -14.34
C GLY A 96 -13.69 -0.76 -13.18
N ALA A 97 -13.28 -0.25 -12.03
CA ALA A 97 -14.09 -0.18 -10.81
C ALA A 97 -15.01 1.05 -10.84
N ASN A 98 -16.10 1.01 -10.07
CA ASN A 98 -16.92 2.21 -9.83
C ASN A 98 -17.40 2.96 -11.10
N GLY A 99 -17.58 2.24 -12.22
CA GLY A 99 -18.03 2.80 -13.50
C GLY A 99 -16.93 3.37 -14.40
N THR A 100 -15.65 3.27 -14.01
CA THR A 100 -14.51 3.55 -14.90
C THR A 100 -14.40 2.48 -15.99
N LYS A 101 -13.68 2.78 -17.07
CA LYS A 101 -13.53 1.88 -18.22
C LYS A 101 -12.38 0.92 -18.03
N TYR A 102 -11.30 1.38 -17.42
CA TYR A 102 -10.03 0.70 -17.34
C TYR A 102 -9.58 0.51 -15.89
N ALA A 103 -8.74 -0.49 -15.66
CA ALA A 103 -8.08 -0.76 -14.38
C ALA A 103 -6.70 -1.37 -14.62
N ALA A 104 -5.82 -1.26 -13.62
CA ALA A 104 -4.57 -1.97 -13.61
C ALA A 104 -4.85 -3.45 -13.28
N ARG A 105 -4.36 -4.34 -14.14
CA ARG A 105 -4.50 -5.79 -13.98
C ARG A 105 -3.15 -6.48 -14.16
N MET A 106 -2.87 -7.44 -13.29
CA MET A 106 -1.84 -8.44 -13.52
C MET A 106 -2.39 -9.85 -13.37
N THR A 107 -1.89 -10.80 -14.16
CA THR A 107 -2.24 -12.22 -14.04
C THR A 107 -1.04 -13.11 -14.32
N GLY A 108 -1.02 -14.30 -13.73
CA GLY A 108 0.06 -15.25 -13.93
C GLY A 108 0.01 -16.40 -12.95
N GLN A 109 1.17 -17.02 -12.75
CA GLN A 109 1.35 -18.20 -11.91
C GLN A 109 2.57 -17.97 -11.01
N ILE A 110 2.39 -18.17 -9.70
CA ILE A 110 3.53 -18.19 -8.77
C ILE A 110 4.27 -19.52 -8.92
N GLY A 111 5.60 -19.44 -8.96
CA GLY A 111 6.51 -20.57 -9.06
C GLY A 111 6.55 -21.45 -7.81
N GLY A 112 7.34 -22.53 -7.89
CA GLY A 112 7.53 -23.52 -6.82
C GLY A 112 8.81 -23.36 -6.00
N GLY A 113 9.56 -22.25 -6.16
CA GLY A 113 10.79 -21.99 -5.41
C GLY A 113 10.56 -21.68 -3.92
N ASP A 114 11.64 -21.37 -3.20
CA ASP A 114 11.59 -21.00 -1.78
C ASP A 114 11.25 -19.52 -1.58
N ILE A 115 11.76 -18.66 -2.47
CA ILE A 115 11.44 -17.23 -2.52
C ILE A 115 10.83 -16.96 -3.89
N VAL A 116 9.52 -16.76 -3.91
CA VAL A 116 8.73 -16.52 -5.12
C VAL A 116 7.85 -15.29 -4.94
N TYR A 117 7.68 -14.53 -6.01
CA TYR A 117 6.80 -13.37 -6.07
C TYR A 117 6.51 -12.96 -7.52
N ALA A 118 5.34 -12.35 -7.70
CA ALA A 118 4.99 -11.56 -8.86
C ALA A 118 4.23 -10.32 -8.40
N GLY A 119 4.26 -9.27 -9.20
CA GLY A 119 3.60 -8.03 -8.82
C GLY A 119 3.44 -7.03 -9.94
N MET A 120 2.66 -6.00 -9.64
CA MET A 120 2.54 -4.77 -10.40
C MET A 120 2.72 -3.58 -9.47
N GLY A 121 3.13 -2.45 -10.01
CA GLY A 121 3.26 -1.23 -9.24
C GLY A 121 3.39 -0.02 -10.15
N MET A 122 3.50 1.13 -9.52
CA MET A 122 3.72 2.40 -10.19
C MET A 122 4.70 3.26 -9.40
N ASN A 123 5.63 3.90 -10.11
CA ASN A 123 6.49 4.92 -9.52
C ASN A 123 5.70 6.22 -9.36
N PHE A 124 6.02 7.03 -8.35
CA PHE A 124 5.37 8.34 -8.21
C PHE A 124 5.83 9.34 -9.27
N VAL A 125 7.09 9.29 -9.67
CA VAL A 125 7.74 10.21 -10.61
C VAL A 125 8.53 9.45 -11.67
N ASP A 126 8.80 10.10 -12.81
CA ASP A 126 9.62 9.57 -13.90
C ASP A 126 10.75 10.56 -14.28
N PRO A 127 12.02 10.12 -14.38
CA PRO A 127 12.55 8.82 -13.95
C PRO A 127 12.24 8.52 -12.48
N LYS A 128 12.24 7.23 -12.09
CA LYS A 128 11.97 6.83 -10.70
C LYS A 128 12.83 7.65 -9.74
N GLY A 129 12.19 8.21 -8.72
CA GLY A 129 12.81 9.11 -7.76
C GLY A 129 11.93 9.33 -6.54
N GLN A 130 12.39 10.20 -5.65
CA GLN A 130 11.70 10.53 -4.40
C GLN A 130 10.48 11.42 -4.66
N TYR A 131 9.39 11.10 -3.97
CA TYR A 131 8.19 11.92 -3.89
C TYR A 131 7.87 12.26 -2.43
N ASP A 132 7.63 13.54 -2.16
CA ASP A 132 7.18 14.02 -0.86
C ASP A 132 5.65 13.92 -0.75
N ALA A 133 5.21 12.91 0.01
CA ALA A 133 3.81 12.64 0.34
C ALA A 133 3.44 13.09 1.77
N SER A 134 4.22 13.99 2.39
CA SER A 134 4.01 14.40 3.79
C SER A 134 2.63 15.00 4.05
N ALA A 135 2.04 15.63 3.03
CA ALA A 135 0.69 16.23 3.06
C ALA A 135 -0.46 15.20 3.13
N TYR A 136 -0.18 13.90 3.00
CA TYR A 136 -1.20 12.84 2.94
C TYR A 136 -1.13 11.92 4.16
N GLY A 137 -2.29 11.40 4.57
CA GLY A 137 -2.47 10.48 5.69
C GLY A 137 -2.42 9.00 5.31
N GLY A 138 -2.68 8.65 4.05
CA GLY A 138 -2.71 7.26 3.59
C GLY A 138 -2.99 7.11 2.10
N ILE A 139 -3.37 5.90 1.70
CA ILE A 139 -3.74 5.52 0.34
C ILE A 139 -5.07 4.79 0.37
N ALA A 140 -5.91 5.04 -0.64
CA ALA A 140 -7.09 4.24 -0.92
C ALA A 140 -7.14 3.81 -2.39
N PHE A 141 -7.81 2.70 -2.65
CA PHE A 141 -7.99 2.13 -3.99
C PHE A 141 -9.12 1.10 -3.99
N TRP A 142 -9.65 0.79 -5.18
CA TRP A 142 -10.48 -0.38 -5.40
C TRP A 142 -9.62 -1.60 -5.71
N GLY A 143 -9.94 -2.76 -5.15
CA GLY A 143 -9.23 -4.02 -5.39
C GLY A 143 -10.19 -5.19 -5.58
N LYS A 144 -9.86 -6.11 -6.49
CA LYS A 144 -10.50 -7.44 -6.63
C LYS A 144 -9.53 -8.45 -7.21
N LYS A 145 -9.91 -9.73 -7.14
CA LYS A 145 -9.23 -10.83 -7.84
C LYS A 145 -10.13 -11.46 -8.91
N GLY A 146 -9.52 -12.16 -9.85
CA GLY A 146 -10.22 -13.03 -10.79
C GLY A 146 -10.66 -14.36 -10.15
N PRO A 147 -11.56 -15.10 -10.81
CA PRO A 147 -11.97 -16.43 -10.36
C PRO A 147 -10.77 -17.39 -10.29
N ASN A 148 -10.83 -18.38 -9.39
CA ASN A 148 -9.82 -19.44 -9.26
C ASN A 148 -8.37 -18.95 -9.09
N SER A 149 -8.20 -17.78 -8.48
CA SER A 149 -6.90 -17.15 -8.24
C SER A 149 -6.73 -16.78 -6.76
N THR A 150 -5.48 -16.64 -6.28
CA THR A 150 -5.22 -16.16 -4.92
C THR A 150 -5.70 -14.72 -4.73
N GLY A 151 -6.24 -14.44 -3.54
CA GLY A 151 -6.55 -13.08 -3.08
C GLY A 151 -5.54 -12.53 -2.09
N ALA A 152 -4.51 -13.30 -1.72
CA ALA A 152 -3.48 -12.88 -0.77
C ALA A 152 -2.52 -11.90 -1.44
N VAL A 153 -2.76 -10.60 -1.23
CA VAL A 153 -2.00 -9.51 -1.86
C VAL A 153 -1.34 -8.70 -0.76
N ARG A 154 -0.05 -8.41 -0.91
CA ARG A 154 0.65 -7.42 -0.08
C ARG A 154 0.72 -6.10 -0.81
N LEU A 155 0.11 -5.07 -0.22
CA LEU A 155 0.39 -3.68 -0.56
C LEU A 155 1.78 -3.33 -0.03
N LYS A 156 2.60 -2.69 -0.86
CA LYS A 156 3.96 -2.25 -0.51
C LYS A 156 4.14 -0.79 -0.96
N VAL A 157 4.76 0.01 -0.09
CA VAL A 157 5.08 1.41 -0.32
C VAL A 157 6.54 1.62 0.08
N PRO A 158 7.48 1.56 -0.88
CA PRO A 158 8.89 1.75 -0.59
C PRO A 158 9.17 3.21 -0.24
N ASP A 159 9.90 3.41 0.85
CA ASP A 159 10.46 4.70 1.25
C ASP A 159 11.98 4.70 1.15
N VAL A 160 12.63 5.78 1.58
CA VAL A 160 14.10 5.89 1.60
C VAL A 160 14.80 4.75 2.35
N ALA A 161 14.14 4.15 3.36
CA ALA A 161 14.71 3.14 4.21
C ALA A 161 14.58 1.73 3.63
N THR A 162 13.71 1.50 2.64
CA THR A 162 13.44 0.17 2.09
C THR A 162 13.71 0.05 0.59
N ASP A 163 13.69 1.15 -0.15
CA ASP A 163 14.00 1.20 -1.57
C ASP A 163 15.53 1.32 -1.80
N PRO A 164 16.13 0.53 -2.70
CA PRO A 164 17.56 0.64 -3.02
C PRO A 164 17.97 2.03 -3.54
N ASP A 165 17.08 2.74 -4.23
CA ASP A 165 17.36 4.11 -4.72
C ASP A 165 17.38 5.14 -3.59
N GLY A 166 16.99 4.75 -2.37
CA GLY A 166 17.16 5.53 -1.14
C GLY A 166 18.57 5.51 -0.59
N GLY A 167 19.38 4.51 -0.95
CA GLY A 167 20.76 4.36 -0.49
C GLY A 167 20.92 4.11 1.01
N MET A 168 19.84 3.89 1.76
CA MET A 168 19.87 3.64 3.20
C MET A 168 19.85 2.15 3.56
N CYS A 169 19.11 1.34 2.81
CA CYS A 169 19.00 -0.09 3.11
C CYS A 169 20.28 -0.86 2.75
N SER A 170 20.68 -1.77 3.64
CA SER A 170 21.65 -2.83 3.34
C SER A 170 20.95 -4.14 2.95
N GLU A 171 19.69 -4.30 3.35
CA GLU A 171 18.81 -5.39 2.94
C GLU A 171 17.44 -4.78 2.59
N CYS A 172 17.23 -4.53 1.29
CA CYS A 172 16.14 -3.73 0.75
C CYS A 172 14.87 -4.56 0.44
N PHE A 173 13.82 -3.91 -0.06
CA PHE A 173 12.55 -4.49 -0.54
C PHE A 173 11.61 -5.04 0.54
N ASN A 174 11.99 -5.00 1.82
CA ASN A 174 11.05 -5.20 2.92
C ASN A 174 10.26 -3.92 3.18
N ASP A 175 9.46 -3.51 2.19
CA ASP A 175 8.78 -2.23 2.19
C ASP A 175 7.66 -2.16 3.23
N PHE A 176 7.38 -0.93 3.68
CA PHE A 176 6.21 -0.65 4.49
C PHE A 176 4.94 -1.05 3.72
N GLY A 177 4.04 -1.75 4.39
CA GLY A 177 2.88 -2.29 3.70
C GLY A 177 1.85 -2.92 4.62
N MET A 178 0.86 -3.54 3.99
CA MET A 178 -0.22 -4.27 4.63
C MET A 178 -0.56 -5.52 3.82
N ASP A 179 -0.79 -6.64 4.50
CA ASP A 179 -1.31 -7.84 3.87
C ASP A 179 -2.84 -7.73 3.77
N LEU A 180 -3.35 -7.97 2.57
CA LEU A 180 -4.74 -7.80 2.18
C LEU A 180 -5.31 -9.11 1.65
N THR A 181 -6.64 -9.23 1.69
CA THR A 181 -7.35 -10.35 1.09
C THR A 181 -8.39 -9.81 0.13
N PHE A 182 -8.15 -9.99 -1.16
CA PHE A 182 -9.07 -9.59 -2.22
C PHE A 182 -10.14 -10.66 -2.43
N THR A 183 -11.36 -10.21 -2.74
CA THR A 183 -12.46 -11.08 -3.17
C THR A 183 -12.71 -10.93 -4.66
N ASP A 184 -13.68 -11.68 -5.21
CA ASP A 184 -14.07 -11.56 -6.62
C ASP A 184 -14.92 -10.30 -6.91
N GLN A 185 -15.29 -9.55 -5.87
CA GLN A 185 -15.98 -8.27 -5.97
C GLN A 185 -15.00 -7.12 -5.78
N TRP A 186 -15.25 -6.02 -6.48
CA TRP A 186 -14.57 -4.75 -6.22
C TRP A 186 -14.86 -4.29 -4.79
N GLN A 187 -13.80 -4.11 -4.00
CA GLN A 187 -13.87 -3.59 -2.64
C GLN A 187 -12.98 -2.35 -2.51
N TYR A 188 -13.43 -1.36 -1.74
CA TYR A 188 -12.71 -0.12 -1.51
C TYR A 188 -11.85 -0.23 -0.25
N PHE A 189 -10.54 -0.27 -0.44
CA PHE A 189 -9.56 -0.37 0.64
C PHE A 189 -9.05 1.01 1.02
N THR A 190 -8.94 1.29 2.32
CA THR A 190 -8.33 2.51 2.87
C THR A 190 -7.23 2.13 3.87
N ILE A 191 -5.99 2.52 3.57
CA ILE A 191 -4.80 2.14 4.33
C ILE A 191 -4.08 3.42 4.81
N PRO A 192 -4.25 3.80 6.08
CA PRO A 192 -3.43 4.84 6.71
C PRO A 192 -1.94 4.47 6.71
N PHE A 193 -1.06 5.43 6.45
CA PHE A 193 0.39 5.19 6.44
C PHE A 193 0.93 4.68 7.78
N ASP A 194 0.36 5.12 8.90
CA ASP A 194 0.80 4.72 10.24
C ASP A 194 0.44 3.27 10.60
N SER A 195 -0.45 2.65 9.82
CA SER A 195 -0.81 1.23 9.91
C SER A 195 0.15 0.31 9.16
N MET A 196 0.97 0.86 8.25
CA MET A 196 1.90 0.09 7.45
C MET A 196 3.11 -0.36 8.25
N LYS A 197 3.58 -1.59 7.99
CA LYS A 197 4.75 -2.19 8.64
C LYS A 197 5.58 -2.98 7.65
N GLN A 198 6.89 -3.01 7.88
CA GLN A 198 7.79 -4.00 7.27
C GLN A 198 7.47 -5.39 7.82
N LEU A 199 7.72 -6.44 7.04
CA LEU A 199 7.55 -7.83 7.49
C LEU A 199 8.57 -8.16 8.60
N PRO A 200 8.20 -9.02 9.57
CA PRO A 200 9.12 -9.43 10.61
C PRO A 200 10.21 -10.35 10.04
N GLY A 201 11.39 -10.33 10.68
CA GLY A 201 12.44 -11.33 10.45
C GLY A 201 13.46 -11.04 9.35
N TRP A 202 13.30 -9.97 8.56
CA TRP A 202 14.26 -9.61 7.50
C TRP A 202 14.22 -8.11 7.17
N GLY A 203 15.16 -7.63 6.36
CA GLY A 203 15.29 -6.23 5.95
C GLY A 203 16.09 -5.39 6.94
N ASN A 204 16.85 -4.41 6.43
CA ASN A 204 17.70 -3.54 7.23
C ASN A 204 17.91 -2.18 6.53
N PRO A 205 17.58 -1.04 7.15
CA PRO A 205 17.06 -0.90 8.52
C PRO A 205 15.59 -1.33 8.68
N ARG A 206 15.19 -1.59 9.93
CA ARG A 206 13.78 -1.72 10.33
C ARG A 206 13.36 -0.53 11.17
N THR A 207 12.83 0.51 10.53
CA THR A 207 12.40 1.74 11.21
C THR A 207 10.98 1.59 11.77
N ALA A 208 10.57 2.48 12.68
CA ALA A 208 9.29 2.35 13.38
C ALA A 208 8.06 2.61 12.49
N GLY A 209 8.25 3.34 11.39
CA GLY A 209 7.20 3.74 10.46
C GLY A 209 7.79 4.33 9.19
N ILE A 210 6.93 4.45 8.19
CA ILE A 210 7.25 4.94 6.85
C ILE A 210 7.63 6.42 6.85
N ASP A 211 8.68 6.78 6.12
CA ASP A 211 9.06 8.16 5.82
C ASP A 211 8.30 8.66 4.59
N LYS A 212 7.14 9.29 4.84
CA LYS A 212 6.27 9.85 3.80
C LYS A 212 6.94 10.95 2.97
N SER A 213 8.03 11.55 3.44
CA SER A 213 8.71 12.62 2.69
C SER A 213 9.55 12.09 1.52
N LYS A 214 9.77 10.77 1.46
CA LYS A 214 10.65 10.12 0.47
C LYS A 214 10.08 8.78 0.01
N LEU A 215 8.92 8.82 -0.64
CA LEU A 215 8.30 7.63 -1.23
C LEU A 215 8.75 7.44 -2.68
N TYR A 216 8.81 6.17 -3.12
CA TYR A 216 9.27 5.84 -4.48
C TYR A 216 8.18 5.24 -5.36
N SER A 217 7.34 4.36 -4.80
CA SER A 217 6.31 3.66 -5.57
C SER A 217 5.16 3.16 -4.69
N ILE A 218 4.11 2.66 -5.32
CA ILE A 218 3.10 1.79 -4.72
C ILE A 218 3.10 0.47 -5.49
N GLN A 219 3.11 -0.67 -4.80
CA GLN A 219 3.15 -1.99 -5.40
C GLN A 219 2.15 -2.95 -4.77
N PHE A 220 1.65 -3.87 -5.59
CA PHE A 220 0.78 -4.98 -5.21
C PHE A 220 1.50 -6.27 -5.57
N GLN A 221 1.83 -7.07 -4.56
CA GLN A 221 2.64 -8.28 -4.71
C GLN A 221 1.87 -9.51 -4.23
N VAL A 222 2.00 -10.61 -4.96
CA VAL A 222 1.54 -11.94 -4.59
C VAL A 222 2.74 -12.88 -4.44
N ASN A 223 2.67 -13.85 -3.53
CA ASN A 223 3.77 -14.78 -3.25
C ASN A 223 3.31 -16.16 -2.75
N GLU A 224 2.02 -16.49 -2.88
CA GLU A 224 1.50 -17.80 -2.48
C GLU A 224 2.04 -18.89 -3.43
N LYS A 225 2.94 -19.72 -2.91
CA LYS A 225 3.69 -20.74 -3.67
C LYS A 225 2.76 -21.62 -4.50
N GLY A 226 3.00 -21.69 -5.81
CA GLY A 226 2.20 -22.51 -6.73
C GLY A 226 0.78 -22.00 -7.00
N ALA A 227 0.38 -20.82 -6.51
CA ALA A 227 -0.95 -20.30 -6.74
C ALA A 227 -1.05 -19.52 -8.08
N PRO A 228 -2.14 -19.71 -8.85
CA PRO A 228 -2.49 -18.77 -9.91
C PRO A 228 -2.96 -17.44 -9.31
N PHE A 229 -2.71 -16.33 -10.00
CA PHE A 229 -3.19 -15.00 -9.59
C PHE A 229 -3.81 -14.23 -10.76
N ASP A 230 -4.80 -13.41 -10.46
CA ASP A 230 -5.41 -12.43 -11.35
C ASP A 230 -5.87 -11.25 -10.50
N ILE A 231 -5.05 -10.22 -10.39
CA ILE A 231 -5.23 -9.11 -9.44
C ILE A 231 -5.57 -7.85 -10.22
N TRP A 232 -6.62 -7.16 -9.77
CA TRP A 232 -7.10 -5.91 -10.33
C TRP A 232 -7.08 -4.83 -9.26
N VAL A 233 -6.60 -3.65 -9.61
CA VAL A 233 -6.66 -2.45 -8.78
C VAL A 233 -7.04 -1.25 -9.62
N ASP A 234 -7.74 -0.29 -9.02
CA ASP A 234 -8.23 0.88 -9.71
C ASP A 234 -8.43 2.09 -8.78
N GLU A 235 -8.54 3.28 -9.36
CA GLU A 235 -8.77 4.57 -8.68
C GLU A 235 -7.87 4.75 -7.45
N ILE A 236 -6.56 4.64 -7.67
CA ILE A 236 -5.58 4.75 -6.59
C ILE A 236 -5.38 6.21 -6.27
N GLN A 237 -5.58 6.57 -5.01
CA GLN A 237 -5.48 7.95 -4.56
C GLN A 237 -4.89 8.07 -3.16
N PHE A 238 -4.34 9.23 -2.86
CA PHE A 238 -4.03 9.63 -1.50
C PHE A 238 -5.30 9.95 -0.70
N THR A 239 -5.19 9.75 0.61
CA THR A 239 -6.20 10.09 1.61
C THR A 239 -5.61 11.00 2.69
N GLY A 240 -6.46 11.65 3.47
CA GLY A 240 -6.07 12.44 4.65
C GLY A 240 -5.23 13.67 4.32
N CYS A 241 -5.61 14.40 3.27
CA CYS A 241 -4.99 15.66 2.89
C CYS A 241 -5.04 16.68 4.04
N GLN A 242 -3.92 17.38 4.25
CA GLN A 242 -3.73 18.43 5.25
C GLN A 242 -3.45 19.78 4.61
#